data_AF-A0A661EFE9-F1
#
_entry.id   AF-A0A661EFE9-F1
#
_cell.length_a   1.000
_cell.length_b   1.000
_cell.length_c   1.000
_cell.angle_alpha   90.00
_cell.angle_beta   90.00
_cell.angle_gamma   90.00
#
_symmetry.space_group_name_H-M   'P 1'
#
loop_
_entity.id
_entity.type
_entity.pdbx_description
1 polymer ?
#
loop_
_entity_poly.entity_id
_entity_poly.type
_entity_poly.pdbx_seq_one_letter_code
_entity_poly.pdbx_strand_id
1 'polypeptide(L)'
;MLTLQIQNKEIDDIFINKFQSNKDKLIDFITYSLKQSISNKEKIKYAKKNPLDNIKQLKYQNNNEKLSNPFADITDIKAYSKNLRDNSWR
;
A
#
# COMPACT_ATOMS: atom_id res chain seq x y z
N MET A 1 -0.62 4.43 3.60
CA MET A 1 0.30 5.48 3.10
C MET A 1 1.69 4.89 2.99
N LEU A 2 2.24 4.75 1.78
CA LEU A 2 3.67 4.45 1.62
C LEU A 2 4.45 5.76 1.77
N THR A 3 5.40 5.79 2.69
CA THR A 3 6.34 6.91 2.88
C THR A 3 7.72 6.46 2.41
N LEU A 4 8.23 7.10 1.35
CA LEU A 4 9.59 6.85 0.86
C LEU A 4 10.58 7.53 1.81
N GLN A 5 11.40 6.72 2.50
CA GLN A 5 12.52 7.23 3.30
C GLN A 5 13.81 7.14 2.48
N ILE A 6 14.35 8.30 2.12
CA ILE A 6 15.66 8.40 1.46
C ILE A 6 16.71 8.47 2.58
N GLN A 7 17.54 7.44 2.69
CA GLN A 7 18.61 7.37 3.72
C GLN A 7 19.95 7.93 3.22
N ASN A 8 20.06 8.25 1.93
CA ASN A 8 21.27 8.79 1.34
C ASN A 8 21.23 10.32 1.33
N LYS A 9 22.18 10.94 2.06
CA LYS A 9 22.30 12.39 2.20
C LYS A 9 22.52 13.12 0.88
N GLU A 10 23.24 12.52 -0.07
CA GLU A 10 23.48 13.12 -1.39
C GLU A 10 22.18 13.26 -2.20
N ILE A 11 21.28 12.29 -2.08
CA ILE A 11 19.98 12.32 -2.76
C ILE A 11 19.08 13.38 -2.12
N ASP A 12 19.18 13.55 -0.80
CA ASP A 12 18.45 14.57 -0.06
C ASP A 12 18.91 15.98 -0.45
N ASP A 13 20.22 16.18 -0.60
CA ASP A 13 20.79 17.44 -1.09
C ASP A 13 20.36 17.73 -2.53
N ILE A 14 20.26 16.71 -3.40
CA ILE A 14 19.71 16.86 -4.74
C ILE A 14 18.23 17.24 -4.69
N PHE A 15 17.44 16.68 -3.77
CA PHE A 15 16.04 17.03 -3.60
C PHE A 15 15.86 18.51 -3.22
N ILE A 16 16.64 18.98 -2.25
CA ILE A 16 16.60 20.36 -1.77
C ILE A 16 17.06 21.32 -2.87
N ASN A 17 18.20 21.04 -3.51
CA ASN A 17 18.84 21.98 -4.43
C ASN A 17 18.21 21.97 -5.83
N LYS A 18 17.83 20.80 -6.35
CA LYS A 18 17.37 20.66 -7.75
C LYS A 18 15.86 20.81 -7.88
N PHE A 19 15.10 20.41 -6.86
CA PHE A 19 13.64 20.49 -6.87
C PHE A 19 13.11 21.60 -5.95
N GLN A 20 13.97 22.32 -5.22
CA GLN A 20 13.58 23.43 -4.34
C GLN A 20 12.50 23.04 -3.33
N SER A 21 12.56 21.80 -2.83
CA SER A 21 11.52 21.21 -1.95
C SER A 21 10.13 21.09 -2.58
N ASN A 22 9.99 21.24 -3.90
CA ASN A 22 8.75 20.96 -4.62
C ASN A 22 8.52 19.44 -4.68
N LYS A 23 7.60 18.97 -3.84
CA LYS A 23 7.30 17.55 -3.65
C LYS A 23 6.77 16.88 -4.90
N ASP A 24 5.89 17.55 -5.64
CA ASP A 24 5.24 16.98 -6.83
C ASP A 24 6.26 16.73 -7.95
N LYS A 25 7.16 17.69 -8.18
CA LYS A 25 8.24 17.54 -9.19
C LYS A 25 9.21 16.40 -8.84
N LEU A 26 9.51 16.19 -7.56
CA LEU A 26 10.33 15.04 -7.14
C LEU A 26 9.57 13.72 -7.38
N ILE A 27 8.29 13.67 -7.01
CA ILE A 27 7.47 12.46 -7.20
C ILE A 27 7.41 12.10 -8.69
N ASP A 28 7.18 13.09 -9.56
CA ASP A 28 7.17 12.90 -11.00
C ASP A 28 8.53 12.40 -11.53
N PHE A 29 9.62 12.99 -11.04
CA PHE A 29 10.97 12.56 -11.41
C PHE A 29 11.26 11.12 -10.98
N ILE A 30 10.97 10.75 -9.74
CA ILE A 30 11.16 9.39 -9.22
C ILE A 30 10.32 8.40 -10.03
N THR A 31 9.06 8.74 -10.29
CA THR A 31 8.13 7.89 -11.05
C THR A 31 8.60 7.70 -12.49
N TYR A 32 9.11 8.77 -13.12
CA TYR A 32 9.69 8.72 -14.46
C TYR A 32 10.94 7.84 -14.50
N SER A 33 11.88 8.04 -13.56
CA SER A 33 13.11 7.24 -13.48
C SER A 33 12.81 5.75 -13.25
N LEU A 34 11.85 5.42 -12.39
CA LEU A 34 11.42 4.05 -12.17
C LEU A 34 10.82 3.44 -13.44
N LYS A 35 9.92 4.16 -14.13
CA LYS A 35 9.36 3.70 -15.41
C LYS A 35 10.46 3.43 -16.44
N GLN A 36 11.47 4.31 -16.54
CA GLN A 36 12.58 4.10 -17.46
C GLN A 36 13.46 2.92 -17.08
N SER A 37 13.76 2.73 -15.80
CA SER A 37 14.55 1.58 -15.33
C SER A 37 13.85 0.23 -15.59
N ILE A 38 12.53 0.19 -15.45
CA ILE A 38 11.69 -0.99 -15.75
C ILE A 38 11.65 -1.25 -17.26
N SER A 39 11.47 -0.22 -18.08
CA SER A 39 11.45 -0.31 -19.55
C SER A 39 12.80 -0.75 -20.12
N ASN A 40 13.92 -0.29 -19.54
CA ASN A 40 15.26 -0.59 -20.04
C ASN A 40 15.80 -1.97 -19.62
N LYS A 41 15.01 -2.80 -18.91
CA LYS A 41 15.44 -4.10 -18.34
C LYS A 41 16.76 -4.03 -17.57
N GLU A 42 17.14 -2.85 -17.09
CA GLU A 42 18.27 -2.73 -16.18
C GLU A 42 17.91 -3.54 -14.94
N LYS A 43 18.71 -4.56 -14.61
CA LYS A 43 18.49 -5.38 -13.43
C LYS A 43 18.74 -4.51 -12.20
N ILE A 44 17.71 -3.80 -11.77
CA ILE A 44 17.67 -3.14 -10.47
C ILE A 44 17.95 -4.25 -9.45
N LYS A 45 19.15 -4.27 -8.89
CA LYS A 45 19.53 -5.21 -7.83
C LYS A 45 18.90 -4.72 -6.54
N TYR A 46 17.62 -5.02 -6.33
CA TYR A 46 17.02 -4.86 -5.02
C TYR A 46 17.32 -6.10 -4.19
N ALA A 47 17.80 -5.91 -2.96
CA ALA A 47 17.80 -6.97 -1.97
C ALA A 47 16.34 -7.21 -1.57
N LYS A 48 15.82 -8.40 -1.90
CA LYS A 48 14.48 -8.81 -1.47
C LYS A 48 14.49 -8.92 0.05
N LYS A 49 14.06 -7.86 0.75
CA LYS A 49 13.88 -7.92 2.20
C LYS A 49 12.78 -8.94 2.49
N ASN A 50 13.02 -9.84 3.42
CA ASN A 50 12.01 -10.78 3.86
C ASN A 50 10.94 -10.00 4.64
N PRO A 51 9.67 -9.99 4.19
CA PRO A 51 8.61 -9.29 4.89
C PRO A 51 8.39 -9.82 6.32
N LEU A 52 8.86 -11.04 6.62
CA LEU A 52 8.81 -11.62 7.95
C LEU A 52 9.82 -11.00 8.93
N ASP A 53 10.93 -10.43 8.44
CA ASP A 53 12.00 -9.88 9.30
C ASP A 53 11.57 -8.60 10.05
N ASN A 54 10.48 -7.97 9.61
CA ASN A 54 9.92 -6.76 10.25
C ASN A 54 8.49 -6.99 10.79
N ILE A 55 8.11 -8.24 11.06
CA ILE A 55 6.82 -8.52 11.70
C ILE A 55 6.84 -7.93 13.11
N LYS A 56 6.13 -6.82 13.28
CA LYS A 56 5.66 -6.37 14.57
C LYS A 56 4.36 -7.10 14.85
N GLN A 57 4.40 -8.15 15.67
CA GLN A 57 3.19 -8.75 16.22
C GLN A 57 2.54 -7.71 17.14
N LEU A 58 1.39 -7.19 16.72
CA LEU A 58 0.48 -6.50 17.62
C LEU A 58 -0.03 -7.55 18.61
N LYS A 59 0.41 -7.46 19.87
CA LYS A 59 -0.15 -8.28 20.95
C LYS A 59 -1.56 -7.76 21.23
N TYR A 60 -2.55 -8.30 20.55
CA TYR A 60 -3.95 -8.06 20.89
C TYR A 60 -4.24 -8.72 22.25
N GLN A 61 -4.63 -7.93 23.24
CA GLN A 61 -5.02 -8.43 24.57
C GLN A 61 -6.47 -8.97 24.63
N ASN A 62 -7.20 -8.96 23.51
CA ASN A 62 -8.58 -9.44 23.45
C ASN A 62 -8.68 -10.81 22.78
N ASN A 63 -8.56 -11.87 23.59
CA ASN A 63 -8.96 -13.23 23.21
C ASN A 63 -10.48 -13.44 23.23
N ASN A 64 -11.27 -12.41 23.59
CA ASN A 64 -12.70 -12.52 23.82
C ASN A 64 -13.58 -11.77 22.81
N GLU A 65 -13.01 -11.19 21.76
CA GLU A 65 -13.82 -10.72 20.64
C GLU A 65 -14.22 -11.92 19.80
N LYS A 66 -15.45 -12.41 20.00
CA LYS A 66 -16.09 -13.31 19.03
C LYS A 66 -16.06 -12.60 17.68
N LEU A 67 -15.21 -13.07 16.77
CA LEU A 67 -15.28 -12.76 15.35
C LEU A 67 -16.64 -13.28 14.85
N SER A 68 -17.68 -12.47 15.01
CA SER A 68 -19.00 -12.77 14.49
C SER A 68 -18.91 -12.64 12.98
N ASN A 69 -19.04 -13.75 12.26
CA ASN A 69 -19.18 -13.71 10.82
C ASN A 69 -20.50 -12.97 10.51
N PRO A 70 -20.47 -11.75 9.94
CA PRO A 70 -21.68 -10.98 9.66
C PRO A 70 -22.54 -11.62 8.56
N PHE A 71 -22.05 -12.67 7.92
CA PHE A 71 -22.71 -13.43 6.88
C PHE A 71 -23.08 -14.85 7.33
N ALA A 72 -23.02 -15.15 8.64
CA ALA A 72 -23.32 -16.48 9.17
C ALA A 72 -24.74 -16.97 8.80
N ASP A 73 -25.70 -16.04 8.71
CA ASP A 73 -27.09 -16.35 8.43
C ASP A 73 -27.45 -16.33 6.93
N ILE A 74 -26.46 -16.15 6.04
CA ILE A 74 -26.69 -16.15 4.59
C ILE A 74 -26.61 -17.58 4.06
N THR A 75 -27.77 -18.15 3.76
CA THR A 75 -27.91 -19.50 3.18
C THR A 75 -27.90 -19.50 1.65
N ASP A 76 -28.39 -18.43 1.01
CA ASP A 76 -28.40 -18.26 -0.44
C ASP A 76 -27.92 -16.85 -0.86
N ILE A 77 -26.73 -16.83 -1.45
CA ILE A 77 -26.03 -15.63 -1.91
C ILE A 77 -26.81 -14.89 -3.00
N LYS A 78 -27.54 -15.62 -3.86
CA LYS A 78 -28.30 -15.03 -4.98
C LYS A 78 -29.54 -14.31 -4.47
N ALA A 79 -30.25 -14.89 -3.50
CA ALA A 79 -31.38 -14.24 -2.85
C ALA A 79 -30.94 -13.01 -2.03
N TYR A 80 -29.84 -13.14 -1.28
CA TYR A 80 -29.30 -12.04 -0.48
C TYR A 80 -28.87 -10.83 -1.31
N SER A 81 -28.14 -11.06 -2.41
CA SER A 81 -27.71 -9.98 -3.32
C SER A 81 -28.88 -9.28 -4.00
N LYS A 82 -29.95 -10.02 -4.37
CA LYS A 82 -31.18 -9.42 -4.89
C LYS A 82 -31.88 -8.53 -3.85
N ASN A 83 -31.99 -9.00 -2.61
CA ASN A 83 -32.62 -8.24 -1.52
C ASN A 83 -31.84 -6.96 -1.17
N LEU A 84 -30.49 -7.03 -1.13
CA LEU A 84 -29.65 -5.84 -0.96
C LEU A 84 -29.88 -4.82 -2.06
N ARG A 85 -29.93 -5.27 -3.32
CA ARG A 85 -30.22 -4.40 -4.46
C ARG A 85 -31.58 -3.74 -4.28
N ASP A 86 -32.63 -4.51 -4.03
CA ASP A 86 -34.00 -3.98 -3.93
C ASP A 86 -34.18 -3.00 -2.76
N ASN A 87 -33.48 -3.21 -1.64
CA ASN A 87 -33.52 -2.29 -0.48
C ASN A 87 -32.63 -1.05 -0.65
N SER A 88 -31.68 -1.05 -1.57
CA SER A 88 -30.79 0.11 -1.81
C SER A 88 -31.39 1.19 -2.71
N TRP A 89 -32.52 0.91 -3.37
CA TRP A 89 -33.24 1.84 -4.25
C TRP A 89 -34.51 2.44 -3.61
N ARG A 90 -34.70 2.28 -2.30
CA ARG A 90 -35.70 3.01 -1.49
C ARG A 90 -35.03 4.13 -0.71
#